data_AF-A0A0L8KTG1-F1
#
_entry.id   AF-A0A0L8KTG1-F1
#
_cell.length_a   1.000
_cell.length_b   1.000
_cell.length_c   1.000
_cell.angle_alpha   90.00
_cell.angle_beta   90.00
_cell.angle_gamma   90.00
#
_symmetry.space_group_name_H-M   'P 1'
#
loop_
_entity.id
_entity.type
_entity.pdbx_description
1 polymer ?
#
loop_
_entity_poly.entity_id
_entity_poly.type
_entity_poly.pdbx_seq_one_letter_code
_entity_poly.pdbx_strand_id
1 'polypeptide(L)'
;ADAPAAPDGEAAAVREAVGDVGATCLYAVHDPVSSRCTLARAGHVLPAVVTPDGAADILRLPAGPPLGLGGLPFEAAEVDLPEGSLIALYTDGLIEADGRDGDVGLARLRQALARPAASLEDACEAVLADLLPDRPDDDVALLLARTHALGARQVVTWDLAADPAAVSQARSNVSEQLSRWGLEELGFTAELVVSELVTNAIRYGRPPIRLRLIHDGKLLCEVSDDGSTTPHLRRARAFDEGGRGLLLVAQLAGHWGTRHARHGKTVWAELDDSARAQAWASV
;
A
#
# COMPACT_ATOMS: atom_id res chain seq x y z
N ALA A 1 -14.45 34.29 -56.99
CA ALA A 1 -13.94 34.77 -55.70
C ALA A 1 -13.59 33.53 -54.92
N ASP A 2 -12.30 33.22 -54.93
CA ASP A 2 -11.70 32.00 -54.42
C ASP A 2 -11.23 32.28 -52.99
N ALA A 3 -11.73 31.53 -52.01
CA ALA A 3 -11.34 31.68 -50.60
C ALA A 3 -10.35 30.54 -50.26
N PRO A 4 -9.19 30.85 -49.66
CA PRO A 4 -8.12 29.87 -49.54
C PRO A 4 -8.39 28.86 -48.42
N ALA A 5 -7.98 27.62 -48.68
CA ALA A 5 -7.92 26.54 -47.70
C ALA A 5 -6.94 26.87 -46.57
N ALA A 6 -7.35 26.65 -45.33
CA ALA A 6 -6.46 26.66 -44.17
C ALA A 6 -5.67 25.33 -44.12
N PRO A 7 -4.38 25.36 -43.73
CA PRO A 7 -3.50 24.19 -43.85
C PRO A 7 -3.71 23.17 -42.70
N ASP A 8 -3.69 21.89 -43.08
CA ASP A 8 -3.74 20.68 -42.24
C ASP A 8 -2.48 20.48 -41.36
N GLY A 9 -2.02 21.52 -40.65
CA GLY A 9 -0.72 21.54 -39.95
C GLY A 9 -0.76 21.51 -38.42
N GLU A 10 -1.89 21.81 -37.77
CA GLU A 10 -1.91 22.02 -36.30
C GLU A 10 -2.07 20.74 -35.47
N ALA A 11 -2.62 19.66 -36.02
CA ALA A 11 -2.86 18.43 -35.24
C ALA A 11 -1.58 17.60 -34.99
N ALA A 12 -0.56 17.76 -35.84
CA ALA A 12 0.71 17.04 -35.70
C ALA A 12 1.71 17.75 -34.76
N ALA A 13 1.58 19.07 -34.58
CA ALA A 13 2.52 19.89 -33.80
C ALA A 13 2.23 19.89 -32.28
N VAL A 14 1.06 19.42 -31.83
CA VAL A 14 0.73 19.34 -30.39
C VAL A 14 1.38 18.13 -29.71
N ARG A 15 1.92 17.17 -30.47
CA ARG A 15 2.58 15.97 -29.91
C ARG A 15 4.04 16.19 -29.51
N GLU A 16 4.66 17.33 -29.85
CA GLU A 16 6.11 17.50 -29.72
C GLU A 16 6.54 18.68 -28.81
N ALA A 17 5.62 19.23 -27.99
CA ALA A 17 5.94 20.36 -27.10
C ALA A 17 5.20 20.37 -25.73
N VAL A 18 4.94 19.20 -25.14
CA VAL A 18 4.63 19.09 -23.69
C VAL A 18 5.74 18.27 -23.06
N GLY A 19 6.90 18.90 -22.90
CA GLY A 19 7.97 18.33 -22.09
C GLY A 19 7.49 18.19 -20.64
N ASP A 20 7.59 16.98 -20.10
CA ASP A 20 7.99 16.75 -18.71
C ASP A 20 7.22 17.50 -17.62
N VAL A 21 5.88 17.57 -17.73
CA VAL A 21 5.06 18.02 -16.60
C VAL A 21 4.28 16.84 -16.08
N GLY A 22 4.90 16.07 -15.20
CA GLY A 22 4.21 15.13 -14.33
C GLY A 22 4.82 13.74 -14.25
N ALA A 23 4.58 13.05 -13.14
CA ALA A 23 5.10 11.71 -12.89
C ALA A 23 3.98 10.66 -13.00
N THR A 24 4.27 9.51 -13.62
CA THR A 24 3.35 8.38 -13.56
C THR A 24 3.52 7.62 -12.24
N CYS A 25 2.44 7.05 -11.72
CA CYS A 25 2.48 6.26 -10.50
C CYS A 25 1.38 5.20 -10.49
N LEU A 26 1.72 4.02 -10.00
CA LEU A 26 0.77 2.98 -9.62
C LEU A 26 1.03 2.64 -8.15
N TYR A 27 0.00 2.78 -7.33
CA TYR A 27 0.09 2.58 -5.90
C TYR A 27 -0.86 1.47 -5.47
N ALA A 28 -0.35 0.51 -4.69
CA ALA A 28 -1.10 -0.65 -4.23
C ALA A 28 -0.92 -0.81 -2.72
N VAL A 29 -2.02 -1.07 -2.02
CA VAL A 29 -2.04 -1.42 -0.59
C VAL A 29 -2.74 -2.75 -0.43
N HIS A 30 -2.02 -3.77 0.01
CA HIS A 30 -2.59 -5.08 0.33
C HIS A 30 -2.86 -5.19 1.84
N ASP A 31 -4.08 -5.57 2.21
CA ASP A 31 -4.42 -6.02 3.55
C ASP A 31 -4.33 -7.55 3.60
N PRO A 32 -3.28 -8.12 4.23
CA PRO A 32 -3.07 -9.56 4.28
C PRO A 32 -4.07 -10.29 5.20
N VAL A 33 -4.88 -9.57 5.98
CA VAL A 33 -5.92 -10.17 6.83
C VAL A 33 -7.20 -10.42 6.05
N SER A 34 -7.60 -9.45 5.22
CA SER A 34 -8.79 -9.56 4.38
C SER A 34 -8.49 -10.09 2.96
N SER A 35 -7.22 -10.27 2.63
CA SER A 35 -6.72 -10.59 1.29
C SER A 35 -7.18 -9.59 0.22
N ARG A 36 -7.50 -8.36 0.63
CA ARG A 36 -7.95 -7.30 -0.27
C ARG A 36 -6.78 -6.41 -0.67
N CYS A 37 -6.74 -6.02 -1.94
CA CYS A 37 -5.81 -5.02 -2.43
C CYS A 37 -6.56 -3.80 -2.95
N THR A 38 -6.12 -2.62 -2.54
CA THR A 38 -6.60 -1.34 -3.03
C THR A 38 -5.54 -0.72 -3.92
N LEU A 39 -5.88 -0.42 -5.18
CA LEU A 39 -4.95 0.13 -6.16
C LEU A 39 -5.49 1.43 -6.76
N ALA A 40 -4.59 2.38 -7.00
CA ALA A 40 -4.88 3.62 -7.71
C ALA A 40 -3.77 3.92 -8.72
N ARG A 41 -4.14 4.52 -9.85
CA ARG A 41 -3.27 4.72 -11.01
C ARG A 41 -3.29 6.17 -11.49
N ALA A 42 -2.11 6.75 -11.66
CA ALA A 42 -1.88 8.09 -12.20
C ALA A 42 -1.00 7.95 -13.45
N GLY A 43 -1.60 7.90 -14.64
CA GLY A 43 -0.90 7.80 -15.93
C GLY A 43 -0.12 6.51 -16.20
N HIS A 44 0.15 5.70 -15.18
CA HIS A 44 1.03 4.53 -15.26
C HIS A 44 0.39 3.36 -16.02
N VAL A 45 1.19 2.39 -16.47
CA VAL A 45 0.67 1.16 -17.11
C VAL A 45 -0.14 0.30 -16.12
N LEU A 46 -0.99 -0.57 -16.64
CA LEU A 46 -1.81 -1.48 -15.82
C LEU A 46 -0.95 -2.60 -15.23
N PRO A 47 -1.14 -3.00 -13.96
CA PRO A 47 -0.40 -4.12 -13.39
C PRO A 47 -0.89 -5.46 -13.93
N ALA A 48 -0.01 -6.46 -13.87
CA ALA A 48 -0.36 -7.85 -14.12
C ALA A 48 -0.55 -8.60 -12.80
N VAL A 49 -1.45 -9.57 -12.78
CA VAL A 49 -1.70 -10.46 -11.65
C VAL A 49 -1.67 -11.89 -12.13
N VAL A 50 -1.02 -12.78 -11.38
CA VAL A 50 -1.10 -14.22 -11.55
C VAL A 50 -1.86 -14.78 -10.35
N THR A 51 -3.00 -15.40 -10.61
CA THR A 51 -3.76 -16.09 -9.56
C THR A 51 -3.11 -17.43 -9.21
N PRO A 52 -3.42 -18.03 -8.03
CA PRO A 52 -2.77 -19.27 -7.59
C PRO A 52 -3.00 -20.48 -8.52
N ASP A 53 -4.01 -20.43 -9.38
CA ASP A 53 -4.26 -21.41 -10.44
C ASP A 53 -3.34 -21.24 -11.67
N GLY A 54 -2.46 -20.23 -11.66
CA GLY A 54 -1.49 -19.94 -12.71
C GLY A 54 -2.02 -19.02 -13.81
N ALA A 55 -3.25 -18.53 -13.73
CA ALA A 55 -3.79 -17.61 -14.74
C ALA A 55 -3.18 -16.21 -14.57
N ALA A 56 -2.38 -15.78 -15.55
CA ALA A 56 -1.84 -14.42 -15.63
C ALA A 56 -2.80 -13.51 -16.41
N ASP A 57 -3.25 -12.41 -15.80
CA ASP A 57 -4.11 -11.40 -16.43
C ASP A 57 -3.71 -9.97 -16.09
N ILE A 58 -4.21 -9.02 -16.86
CA ILE A 58 -3.97 -7.59 -16.65
C ILE A 58 -5.10 -7.01 -15.83
N LEU A 59 -4.75 -6.49 -14.66
CA LEU A 59 -5.72 -5.97 -13.73
C LEU A 59 -6.18 -4.59 -14.19
N ARG A 60 -7.43 -4.51 -14.62
CA ARG A 60 -8.05 -3.26 -15.08
C ARG A 60 -8.30 -2.33 -13.91
N LEU A 61 -7.81 -1.11 -14.04
CA LEU A 61 -7.94 -0.04 -13.04
C LEU A 61 -8.44 1.25 -13.70
N PRO A 62 -9.23 2.07 -12.99
CA PRO A 62 -9.56 3.42 -13.43
C PRO A 62 -8.32 4.20 -13.85
N ALA A 63 -8.46 5.05 -14.88
CA ALA A 63 -7.39 5.92 -15.33
C ALA A 63 -7.42 7.24 -14.55
N GLY A 64 -6.27 7.66 -14.04
CA GLY A 64 -6.03 9.02 -13.56
C GLY A 64 -4.95 9.73 -14.39
N PRO A 65 -4.95 11.08 -14.43
CA PRO A 65 -3.88 11.84 -15.09
C PRO A 65 -2.52 11.63 -14.39
N PRO A 66 -1.36 11.84 -15.04
CA PRO A 66 -0.08 11.87 -14.32
C PRO A 66 -0.10 12.87 -13.14
N LEU A 67 0.67 12.56 -12.09
CA LEU A 67 0.82 13.42 -10.92
C LEU A 67 1.42 14.77 -11.33
N GLY A 68 0.97 15.87 -10.72
CA GLY A 68 1.50 17.21 -10.99
C GLY A 68 0.82 17.98 -12.12
N LEU A 69 -0.04 17.34 -12.92
CA LEU A 69 -0.81 18.00 -13.99
C LEU A 69 -2.11 18.66 -13.52
N GLY A 70 -2.50 18.46 -12.26
CA GLY A 70 -3.84 18.80 -11.78
C GLY A 70 -4.92 17.91 -12.41
N GLY A 71 -6.16 18.01 -11.92
CA GLY A 71 -7.28 17.23 -12.45
C GLY A 71 -8.24 16.72 -11.38
N LEU A 72 -9.12 15.81 -11.80
CA LEU A 72 -10.04 15.11 -10.91
C LEU A 72 -9.26 14.20 -9.93
N PRO A 73 -9.85 13.87 -8.76
CA PRO A 73 -9.23 12.92 -7.82
C PRO A 73 -8.93 11.57 -8.47
N PHE A 74 -7.88 10.91 -7.99
CA PHE A 74 -7.56 9.54 -8.38
C PHE A 74 -8.59 8.57 -7.81
N GLU A 75 -9.20 7.78 -8.68
CA GLU A 75 -10.08 6.71 -8.25
C GLU A 75 -9.28 5.45 -7.89
N ALA A 76 -9.58 4.87 -6.73
CA ALA A 76 -9.05 3.59 -6.30
C ALA A 76 -10.02 2.44 -6.61
N ALA A 77 -9.50 1.31 -7.08
CA ALA A 77 -10.23 0.06 -7.20
C ALA A 77 -9.85 -0.89 -6.05
N GLU A 78 -10.83 -1.66 -5.59
CA GLU A 78 -10.63 -2.75 -4.62
C GLU A 78 -10.77 -4.07 -5.35
N VAL A 79 -9.80 -4.96 -5.17
CA VAL A 79 -9.77 -6.30 -5.75
C VAL A 79 -9.39 -7.32 -4.67
N ASP A 80 -10.02 -8.48 -4.70
CA ASP A 80 -9.64 -9.58 -3.82
C ASP A 80 -8.51 -10.36 -4.49
N LEU A 81 -7.39 -10.49 -3.78
CA LEU A 81 -6.20 -11.22 -4.23
C LEU A 81 -5.96 -12.37 -3.26
N PRO A 82 -6.36 -13.60 -3.63
CA PRO A 82 -6.16 -14.79 -2.80
C PRO A 82 -4.71 -14.95 -2.38
N GLU A 83 -4.48 -15.66 -1.27
CA GLU A 83 -3.13 -16.04 -0.84
C GLU A 83 -2.36 -16.75 -1.98
N GLY A 84 -1.09 -16.38 -2.14
CA GLY A 84 -0.20 -16.93 -3.17
C GLY A 84 -0.29 -16.24 -4.53
N SER A 85 -1.22 -15.29 -4.72
CA SER A 85 -1.29 -14.47 -5.93
C SER A 85 0.00 -13.68 -6.13
N LEU A 86 0.45 -13.54 -7.37
CA LEU A 86 1.59 -12.72 -7.74
C LEU A 86 1.08 -11.41 -8.34
N ILE A 87 1.57 -10.26 -7.88
CA ILE A 87 1.31 -8.94 -8.48
C ILE A 87 2.61 -8.47 -9.11
N ALA A 88 2.54 -8.02 -10.36
CA ALA A 88 3.65 -7.41 -11.08
C ALA A 88 3.33 -5.94 -11.39
N LEU A 89 4.15 -5.03 -10.86
CA LEU A 89 4.18 -3.62 -11.24
C LEU A 89 5.44 -3.37 -12.07
N TYR A 90 5.33 -2.62 -13.15
CA TYR A 90 6.42 -2.44 -14.09
C TYR A 90 6.30 -1.12 -14.85
N THR A 91 7.41 -0.61 -15.36
CA THR A 91 7.42 0.55 -16.27
C THR A 91 7.06 0.13 -17.69
N ASP A 92 6.56 1.07 -18.48
CA ASP A 92 6.34 0.95 -19.93
C ASP A 92 7.59 0.51 -20.68
N GLY A 93 8.77 1.00 -20.28
CA GLY A 93 10.06 0.56 -20.82
C GLY A 93 10.26 -0.97 -20.82
N LEU A 94 9.60 -1.73 -19.94
CA LEU A 94 9.65 -3.20 -19.95
C LEU A 94 8.86 -3.81 -21.13
N ILE A 95 7.68 -3.27 -21.44
CA ILE A 95 6.77 -3.82 -22.45
C ILE A 95 6.98 -3.21 -23.84
N GLU A 96 7.50 -1.98 -23.90
CA GLU A 96 7.76 -1.24 -25.15
C GLU A 96 9.23 -1.31 -25.61
N ALA A 97 10.08 -2.09 -24.92
CA ALA A 97 11.50 -2.23 -25.23
C ALA A 97 11.78 -2.59 -26.71
N ASP A 98 12.78 -1.93 -27.31
CA ASP A 98 13.19 -2.08 -28.72
C ASP A 98 12.07 -1.69 -29.72
N GLY A 99 11.30 -0.64 -29.40
CA GLY A 99 10.19 -0.16 -30.21
C GLY A 99 9.05 -1.16 -30.38
N ARG A 100 8.96 -2.14 -29.47
CA ARG A 100 7.94 -3.19 -29.50
C ARG A 100 6.56 -2.58 -29.23
N ASP A 101 5.59 -3.06 -29.99
CA ASP A 101 4.18 -2.75 -29.70
C ASP A 101 3.80 -3.22 -28.29
N GLY A 102 3.18 -2.33 -27.51
CA GLY A 102 2.86 -2.56 -26.11
C GLY A 102 1.98 -3.80 -25.88
N ASP A 103 1.06 -4.12 -26.79
CA ASP A 103 0.19 -5.30 -26.66
C ASP A 103 1.01 -6.59 -26.83
N VAL A 104 2.00 -6.59 -27.72
CA VAL A 104 2.94 -7.71 -27.90
C VAL A 104 3.82 -7.87 -26.65
N GLY A 105 4.31 -6.77 -26.09
CA GLY A 105 5.06 -6.76 -24.84
C GLY A 105 4.26 -7.32 -23.68
N LEU A 106 3.00 -6.91 -23.56
CA LEU A 106 2.06 -7.35 -22.53
C LEU A 106 1.76 -8.86 -22.63
N ALA A 107 1.57 -9.36 -23.85
CA ALA A 107 1.38 -10.79 -24.08
C ALA A 107 2.60 -11.62 -23.64
N ARG A 108 3.82 -11.14 -23.96
CA ARG A 108 5.07 -11.77 -23.51
C ARG A 108 5.22 -11.73 -21.99
N LEU A 109 4.92 -10.59 -21.36
CA LEU A 109 4.95 -10.45 -19.91
C LEU A 109 4.04 -11.48 -19.24
N ARG A 110 2.79 -11.61 -19.70
CA ARG A 110 1.84 -12.61 -19.18
C ARG A 110 2.37 -14.03 -19.33
N GLN A 111 2.97 -14.35 -20.48
CA GLN A 111 3.55 -15.67 -20.72
C GLN A 111 4.73 -15.95 -19.79
N ALA A 112 5.60 -14.98 -19.55
CA ALA A 112 6.74 -15.11 -18.65
C ALA A 112 6.28 -15.29 -17.20
N LEU A 113 5.33 -14.47 -16.73
CA LEU A 113 4.77 -14.52 -15.38
C LEU A 113 3.99 -15.81 -15.08
N ALA A 114 3.39 -16.45 -16.10
CA ALA A 114 2.67 -17.70 -15.94
C ALA A 114 3.60 -18.92 -15.73
N ARG A 115 4.93 -18.77 -15.93
CA ARG A 115 5.89 -19.85 -15.73
C ARG A 115 6.13 -20.07 -14.22
N PRO A 116 6.09 -21.32 -13.73
CA PRO A 116 6.51 -21.61 -12.37
C PRO A 116 7.97 -21.20 -12.13
N ALA A 117 8.24 -20.56 -11.00
CA ALA A 117 9.57 -20.17 -10.56
C ALA A 117 9.79 -20.62 -9.11
N ALA A 118 11.03 -20.90 -8.72
CA ALA A 118 11.37 -21.34 -7.37
C ALA A 118 11.35 -20.19 -6.35
N SER A 119 11.64 -18.96 -6.81
CA SER A 119 11.64 -17.74 -6.01
C SER A 119 11.06 -16.54 -6.79
N LEU A 120 10.87 -15.40 -6.12
CA LEU A 120 10.47 -14.16 -6.79
C LEU A 120 11.63 -13.58 -7.61
N GLU A 121 12.85 -13.76 -7.14
CA GLU A 121 14.09 -13.38 -7.81
C GLU A 121 14.23 -14.14 -9.13
N ASP A 122 14.06 -15.47 -9.12
CA ASP A 122 14.09 -16.28 -10.35
C ASP A 122 12.98 -15.87 -11.33
N ALA A 123 11.80 -15.51 -10.81
CA ALA A 123 10.69 -15.03 -11.65
C ALA A 123 11.03 -13.68 -12.29
N CYS A 124 11.61 -12.74 -11.53
CA CYS A 124 12.10 -11.46 -12.05
C CYS A 124 13.15 -11.69 -13.14
N GLU A 125 14.17 -12.51 -12.89
CA GLU A 125 15.22 -12.80 -13.86
C GLU A 125 14.65 -13.41 -15.14
N ALA A 126 13.72 -14.37 -15.03
CA ALA A 126 13.08 -14.99 -16.19
C ALA A 126 12.26 -13.98 -17.02
N VAL A 127 11.53 -13.07 -16.36
CA VAL A 127 10.77 -12.00 -17.05
C VAL A 127 11.73 -11.05 -17.76
N LEU A 128 12.78 -10.59 -17.08
CA LEU A 128 13.75 -9.66 -17.66
C LEU A 128 14.49 -10.30 -18.84
N ALA A 129 14.90 -11.56 -18.74
CA ALA A 129 15.57 -12.29 -19.81
C ALA A 129 14.68 -12.50 -21.05
N ASP A 130 13.37 -12.70 -20.87
CA ASP A 130 12.43 -12.86 -21.98
C ASP A 130 12.07 -11.54 -22.67
N LEU A 131 12.01 -10.44 -21.91
CA LEU A 131 11.45 -9.18 -22.40
C LEU A 131 12.52 -8.17 -22.83
N LEU A 132 13.67 -8.13 -22.16
CA LEU A 132 14.67 -7.09 -22.38
C LEU A 132 15.64 -7.44 -23.52
N PRO A 133 15.94 -6.46 -24.40
CA PRO A 133 17.09 -6.54 -25.29
C PRO A 133 18.40 -6.33 -24.51
N ASP A 134 19.53 -6.60 -25.16
CA ASP A 134 20.86 -6.37 -24.59
C ASP A 134 21.09 -4.92 -24.14
N ARG A 135 20.38 -3.97 -24.75
CA ARG A 135 20.40 -2.54 -24.42
C ARG A 135 18.99 -1.96 -24.51
N PRO A 136 18.32 -1.67 -23.37
CA PRO A 136 17.02 -1.01 -23.39
C PRO A 136 17.18 0.47 -23.74
N ASP A 137 16.22 1.00 -24.50
CA ASP A 137 16.18 2.41 -24.90
C ASP A 137 15.50 3.31 -23.87
N ASP A 138 14.88 2.72 -22.84
CA ASP A 138 14.13 3.39 -21.78
C ASP A 138 14.37 2.73 -20.42
N ASP A 139 14.00 3.41 -19.33
CA ASP A 139 14.16 2.94 -17.97
C ASP A 139 13.22 1.77 -17.65
N VAL A 140 13.81 0.70 -17.10
CA VAL A 140 13.08 -0.53 -16.76
C VAL A 140 13.07 -0.74 -15.26
N ALA A 141 11.87 -0.83 -14.70
CA ALA A 141 11.65 -1.37 -13.37
C ALA A 141 10.61 -2.50 -13.41
N LEU A 142 10.85 -3.54 -12.63
CA LEU A 142 9.92 -4.64 -12.37
C LEU A 142 9.89 -4.91 -10.86
N LEU A 143 8.69 -4.87 -10.29
CA LEU A 143 8.42 -5.24 -8.91
C LEU A 143 7.45 -6.41 -8.88
N LEU A 144 7.89 -7.54 -8.33
CA LEU A 144 7.05 -8.70 -8.07
C LEU A 144 6.77 -8.81 -6.57
N ALA A 145 5.51 -9.00 -6.21
CA ALA A 145 5.08 -9.24 -4.84
C ALA A 145 4.12 -10.43 -4.79
N ARG A 146 4.36 -11.36 -3.86
CA ARG A 146 3.46 -12.48 -3.60
C ARG A 146 2.58 -12.17 -2.40
N THR A 147 1.27 -12.34 -2.55
CA THR A 147 0.34 -12.16 -1.45
C THR A 147 0.47 -13.30 -0.44
N HIS A 148 0.45 -12.94 0.83
CA HIS A 148 0.42 -13.88 1.95
C HIS A 148 -0.76 -13.51 2.84
N ALA A 149 -1.53 -14.51 3.26
CA ALA A 149 -2.62 -14.29 4.21
C ALA A 149 -2.11 -14.48 5.63
N LEU A 150 -2.45 -13.55 6.52
CA LEU A 150 -2.13 -13.69 7.93
C LEU A 150 -3.26 -14.41 8.66
N GLY A 151 -2.92 -15.53 9.28
CA GLY A 151 -3.88 -16.36 10.01
C GLY A 151 -4.24 -15.80 11.39
N ALA A 152 -5.25 -16.40 12.03
CA ALA A 152 -5.72 -16.04 13.37
C ALA A 152 -4.64 -16.15 14.49
N ARG A 153 -3.51 -16.79 14.19
CA ARG A 153 -2.35 -16.83 15.11
C ARG A 153 -1.53 -15.54 15.11
N GLN A 154 -1.63 -14.75 14.05
CA GLN A 154 -0.85 -13.52 13.85
C GLN A 154 -1.72 -12.27 13.95
N VAL A 155 -3.05 -12.42 13.94
CA VAL A 155 -3.98 -11.30 13.91
C VAL A 155 -5.02 -11.47 14.99
N VAL A 156 -5.28 -10.39 15.72
CA VAL A 156 -6.46 -10.28 16.58
C VAL A 156 -7.15 -8.95 16.33
N THR A 157 -8.47 -8.92 16.50
CA THR A 157 -9.29 -7.75 16.26
C THR A 157 -10.36 -7.64 17.33
N TRP A 158 -10.55 -6.45 17.87
CA TRP A 158 -11.58 -6.11 18.83
C TRP A 158 -12.41 -4.94 18.31
N ASP A 159 -13.72 -5.09 18.28
CA ASP A 159 -14.63 -3.97 18.12
C ASP A 159 -14.77 -3.25 19.48
N LEU A 160 -14.63 -1.93 19.45
CA LEU A 160 -14.63 -1.08 20.63
C LEU A 160 -15.87 -0.19 20.63
N ALA A 161 -16.49 -0.05 21.80
CA ALA A 161 -17.51 0.97 22.01
C ALA A 161 -16.85 2.37 21.93
N ALA A 162 -17.59 3.35 21.39
CA ALA A 162 -17.17 4.76 21.42
C ALA A 162 -17.42 5.39 22.80
N ASP A 163 -16.86 4.76 23.84
CA ASP A 163 -16.91 5.16 25.24
C ASP A 163 -15.47 5.23 25.76
N PRO A 164 -15.03 6.34 26.39
CA PRO A 164 -13.73 6.43 27.04
C PRO A 164 -13.36 5.26 27.96
N ALA A 165 -14.33 4.56 28.57
CA ALA A 165 -14.09 3.35 29.36
C ALA A 165 -13.46 2.21 28.55
N ALA A 166 -13.71 2.15 27.23
CA ALA A 166 -13.16 1.13 26.33
C ALA A 166 -11.63 1.20 26.21
N VAL A 167 -10.99 2.34 26.53
CA VAL A 167 -9.52 2.49 26.47
C VAL A 167 -8.83 1.55 27.47
N SER A 168 -9.38 1.40 28.68
CA SER A 168 -8.81 0.48 29.67
C SER A 168 -8.95 -0.97 29.24
N GLN A 169 -10.10 -1.33 28.64
CA GLN A 169 -10.32 -2.67 28.10
C GLN A 169 -9.36 -2.96 26.95
N ALA A 170 -9.13 -1.98 26.06
CA ALA A 170 -8.20 -2.12 24.95
C ALA A 170 -6.78 -2.40 25.45
N ARG A 171 -6.29 -1.70 26.49
CA ARG A 171 -4.99 -2.00 27.11
C ARG A 171 -4.92 -3.42 27.67
N SER A 172 -5.92 -3.84 28.45
CA SER A 172 -5.94 -5.19 29.02
C SER A 172 -5.93 -6.27 27.94
N ASN A 173 -6.71 -6.08 26.87
CA ASN A 173 -6.74 -6.99 25.73
C ASN A 173 -5.38 -7.08 25.01
N VAL A 174 -4.72 -5.93 24.81
CA VAL A 174 -3.38 -5.87 24.19
C VAL A 174 -2.37 -6.58 25.07
N SER A 175 -2.33 -6.29 26.37
CA SER A 175 -1.43 -6.92 27.33
C SER A 175 -1.55 -8.45 27.30
N GLU A 176 -2.79 -8.96 27.39
CA GLU A 176 -3.05 -10.40 27.33
C GLU A 176 -2.63 -11.00 25.99
N GLN A 177 -2.89 -10.31 24.88
CA GLN A 177 -2.50 -10.80 23.56
C GLN A 177 -0.99 -10.84 23.39
N LEU A 178 -0.26 -9.84 23.86
CA LEU A 178 1.20 -9.81 23.79
C LEU A 178 1.80 -10.95 24.60
N SER A 179 1.26 -11.28 25.78
CA SER A 179 1.68 -12.47 26.52
C SER A 179 1.41 -13.77 25.75
N ARG A 180 0.26 -13.87 25.05
CA ARG A 180 -0.02 -15.05 24.20
C ARG A 180 0.92 -15.17 23.00
N TRP A 181 1.44 -14.05 22.51
CA TRP A 181 2.40 -13.99 21.41
C TRP A 181 3.86 -14.02 21.87
N GLY A 182 4.15 -13.99 23.17
CA GLY A 182 5.51 -13.93 23.71
C GLY A 182 6.21 -12.59 23.45
N LEU A 183 5.44 -11.49 23.39
CA LEU A 183 5.90 -10.13 23.11
C LEU A 183 5.79 -9.22 24.34
N GLU A 184 5.97 -9.76 25.55
CA GLU A 184 5.81 -9.04 26.82
C GLU A 184 6.70 -7.80 26.92
N GLU A 185 7.88 -7.84 26.32
CA GLU A 185 8.83 -6.70 26.26
C GLU A 185 8.25 -5.47 25.57
N LEU A 186 7.29 -5.66 24.64
CA LEU A 186 6.59 -4.57 23.96
C LEU A 186 5.41 -4.03 24.77
N GLY A 187 5.02 -4.69 25.86
CA GLY A 187 3.77 -4.44 26.60
C GLY A 187 3.55 -2.97 26.93
N PHE A 188 4.51 -2.34 27.62
CA PHE A 188 4.38 -0.93 28.03
C PHE A 188 4.22 0.02 26.82
N THR A 189 5.07 -0.16 25.81
CA THR A 189 5.06 0.71 24.61
C THR A 189 3.78 0.52 23.80
N ALA A 190 3.37 -0.73 23.58
CA ALA A 190 2.16 -1.08 22.83
C ALA A 190 0.90 -0.59 23.55
N GLU A 191 0.79 -0.77 24.86
CA GLU A 191 -0.35 -0.28 25.65
C GLU A 191 -0.48 1.25 25.58
N LEU A 192 0.64 1.98 25.62
CA LEU A 192 0.65 3.43 25.49
C LEU A 192 0.23 3.87 24.08
N VAL A 193 0.83 3.30 23.05
CA VAL A 193 0.47 3.58 21.64
C VAL A 193 -1.01 3.31 21.40
N VAL A 194 -1.50 2.12 21.79
CA VAL A 194 -2.91 1.76 21.62
C VAL A 194 -3.81 2.70 22.40
N SER A 195 -3.45 3.08 23.63
CA SER A 195 -4.25 4.04 24.41
C SER A 195 -4.43 5.36 23.69
N GLU A 196 -3.37 5.90 23.09
CA GLU A 196 -3.44 7.15 22.35
C GLU A 196 -4.23 7.02 21.04
N LEU A 197 -4.01 5.93 20.29
CA LEU A 197 -4.75 5.69 19.03
C LEU A 197 -6.25 5.49 19.28
N VAL A 198 -6.62 4.66 20.27
CA VAL A 198 -8.01 4.40 20.64
C VAL A 198 -8.66 5.64 21.23
N THR A 199 -7.97 6.40 22.08
CA THR A 199 -8.50 7.67 22.61
C THR A 199 -8.79 8.66 21.49
N ASN A 200 -7.91 8.76 20.49
CA ASN A 200 -8.15 9.62 19.32
C ASN A 200 -9.35 9.15 18.49
N ALA A 201 -9.49 7.84 18.27
CA ALA A 201 -10.65 7.30 17.56
C ALA A 201 -11.97 7.56 18.30
N ILE A 202 -11.99 7.40 19.63
CA ILE A 202 -13.19 7.68 20.44
C ILE A 202 -13.54 9.18 20.44
N ARG A 203 -12.54 10.06 20.56
CA ARG A 203 -12.78 11.51 20.66
C ARG A 203 -13.08 12.19 19.33
N TYR A 204 -12.45 11.72 18.25
CA TYR A 204 -12.42 12.44 16.98
C TYR A 204 -12.84 11.57 15.77
N GLY A 205 -13.00 10.27 15.96
CA GLY A 205 -13.45 9.33 14.92
C GLY A 205 -14.97 9.12 14.92
N ARG A 206 -15.42 8.12 14.17
CA ARG A 206 -16.83 7.69 14.13
C ARG A 206 -16.96 6.17 14.27
N PRO A 207 -17.93 5.67 15.04
CA PRO A 207 -18.21 4.23 15.08
C PRO A 207 -18.53 3.66 13.67
N PRO A 208 -18.24 2.38 13.41
CA PRO A 208 -17.61 1.42 14.33
C PRO A 208 -16.11 1.70 14.55
N ILE A 209 -15.64 1.57 15.80
CA ILE A 209 -14.22 1.66 16.15
C ILE A 209 -13.67 0.26 16.30
N ARG A 210 -12.53 -0.02 15.69
CA ARG A 210 -11.89 -1.34 15.71
C ARG A 210 -10.41 -1.21 16.02
N LEU A 211 -9.94 -1.97 17.00
CA LEU A 211 -8.51 -2.17 17.27
C LEU A 211 -8.09 -3.50 16.67
N ARG A 212 -7.03 -3.50 15.88
CA ARG A 212 -6.41 -4.70 15.30
C ARG A 212 -4.93 -4.71 15.63
N LEU A 213 -4.44 -5.86 16.09
CA LEU A 213 -3.01 -6.12 16.20
C LEU A 213 -2.62 -7.16 15.16
N ILE A 214 -1.47 -6.94 14.53
CA ILE A 214 -0.88 -7.85 13.55
C ILE A 214 0.57 -8.13 13.97
N HIS A 215 0.94 -9.41 14.04
CA HIS A 215 2.28 -9.86 14.36
C HIS A 215 2.89 -10.64 13.18
N ASP A 216 3.78 -9.98 12.45
CA ASP A 216 4.53 -10.57 11.35
C ASP A 216 5.94 -9.96 11.27
N GLY A 217 6.86 -10.50 12.07
CA GLY A 217 8.22 -9.96 12.24
C GLY A 217 8.29 -8.63 13.01
N LYS A 218 7.20 -7.87 13.03
CA LYS A 218 6.95 -6.66 13.81
C LYS A 218 5.52 -6.68 14.37
N LEU A 219 5.25 -5.82 15.35
CA LEU A 219 3.91 -5.61 15.88
C LEU A 219 3.30 -4.36 15.26
N LEU A 220 2.25 -4.52 14.47
CA LEU A 220 1.45 -3.42 13.94
C LEU A 220 0.19 -3.25 14.80
N CYS A 221 0.02 -2.05 15.34
CA CYS A 221 -1.17 -1.63 16.06
C CYS A 221 -2.02 -0.72 15.16
N GLU A 222 -3.21 -1.16 14.78
CA GLU A 222 -4.12 -0.42 13.92
C GLU A 222 -5.42 -0.06 14.66
N VAL A 223 -5.87 1.18 14.53
CA VAL A 223 -7.19 1.61 14.97
C VAL A 223 -7.95 2.19 13.78
N SER A 224 -9.07 1.56 13.44
CA SER A 224 -9.96 1.98 12.36
C SER A 224 -11.24 2.60 12.90
N ASP A 225 -11.75 3.61 12.21
CA ASP A 225 -13.04 4.27 12.47
C ASP A 225 -13.66 4.77 11.16
N ASP A 226 -14.97 5.07 11.15
CA ASP A 226 -15.70 5.52 9.94
C ASP A 226 -15.57 7.04 9.67
N GLY A 227 -14.64 7.71 10.36
CA GLY A 227 -14.29 9.10 10.11
C GLY A 227 -13.33 9.27 8.94
N SER A 228 -13.41 10.41 8.25
CA SER A 228 -12.51 10.77 7.14
C SER A 228 -11.41 11.77 7.52
N THR A 229 -11.41 12.26 8.76
CA THR A 229 -10.48 13.30 9.22
C THR A 229 -9.10 12.74 9.52
N THR A 230 -8.04 13.25 8.88
CA THR A 230 -6.67 12.83 9.21
C THR A 230 -6.27 13.38 10.59
N PRO A 231 -5.67 12.57 11.48
CA PRO A 231 -5.14 13.06 12.73
C PRO A 231 -3.98 14.02 12.49
N HIS A 232 -4.05 15.23 13.03
CA HIS A 232 -2.95 16.19 12.93
C HIS A 232 -2.03 16.09 14.14
N LEU A 233 -0.73 15.87 13.90
CA LEU A 233 0.32 16.09 14.90
C LEU A 233 0.29 17.56 15.34
N ARG A 234 -0.16 17.82 16.56
CA ARG A 234 -0.08 19.16 17.16
C ARG A 234 1.10 19.18 18.12
N ARG A 235 2.02 20.14 17.94
CA ARG A 235 2.98 20.50 19.01
C ARG A 235 2.18 21.18 20.12
N ALA A 236 1.74 20.40 21.10
CA ALA A 236 1.07 20.93 22.29
C ALA A 236 1.94 22.01 22.93
N ARG A 237 1.36 23.19 23.22
CA ARG A 237 2.04 24.18 24.07
C ARG A 237 2.09 23.62 25.50
N ALA A 238 2.99 24.15 26.33
CA ALA A 238 3.33 23.58 27.65
C ALA A 238 2.12 23.29 28.58
N PHE A 239 0.96 23.93 28.34
CA PHE A 239 -0.24 23.84 29.16
C PHE A 239 -1.46 23.18 28.48
N ASP A 240 -1.33 22.66 27.25
CA ASP A 240 -2.43 21.92 26.62
C ASP A 240 -2.46 20.46 27.12
N GLU A 241 -3.58 20.04 27.71
CA GLU A 241 -3.85 18.65 28.11
C GLU A 241 -4.10 17.71 26.90
N GLY A 242 -4.43 18.29 25.74
CA GLY A 242 -4.71 17.56 24.50
C GLY A 242 -3.63 17.73 23.42
N GLY A 243 -3.40 16.69 22.61
CA GLY A 243 -2.58 16.76 21.40
C GLY A 243 -1.16 16.19 21.51
N ARG A 244 -0.75 15.68 22.67
CA ARG A 244 0.56 15.01 22.85
C ARG A 244 0.58 13.55 22.41
N GLY A 245 -0.59 12.90 22.33
CA GLY A 245 -0.71 11.47 22.07
C GLY A 245 0.01 10.99 20.81
N LEU A 246 -0.26 11.64 19.67
CA LEU A 246 0.40 11.28 18.41
C LEU A 246 1.89 11.62 18.39
N LEU A 247 2.32 12.61 19.19
CA LEU A 247 3.75 12.90 19.34
C LEU A 247 4.45 11.77 20.10
N LEU A 248 3.81 11.20 21.13
CA LEU A 248 4.30 10.02 21.83
C LEU A 248 4.35 8.80 20.90
N VAL A 249 3.27 8.56 20.12
CA VAL A 249 3.26 7.49 19.10
C VAL A 249 4.42 7.68 18.11
N ALA A 250 4.64 8.91 17.62
CA ALA A 250 5.72 9.21 16.69
C ALA A 250 7.13 9.06 17.28
N GLN A 251 7.29 9.09 18.61
CA GLN A 251 8.56 8.88 19.29
C GLN A 251 8.82 7.41 19.63
N LEU A 252 7.76 6.62 19.79
CA LEU A 252 7.83 5.22 20.22
C LEU A 252 7.75 4.22 19.08
N ALA A 253 7.07 4.58 17.99
CA ALA A 253 6.92 3.73 16.82
C ALA A 253 8.07 3.94 15.83
N GLY A 254 8.52 2.85 15.21
CA GLY A 254 9.48 2.92 14.10
C GLY A 254 8.86 3.62 12.89
N HIS A 255 7.61 3.26 12.59
CA HIS A 255 6.79 3.90 11.57
C HIS A 255 5.35 4.06 12.08
N TRP A 256 4.67 5.10 11.63
CA TRP A 256 3.24 5.27 11.90
C TRP A 256 2.61 6.12 10.81
N GLY A 257 1.29 6.04 10.67
CA GLY A 257 0.60 6.79 9.63
C GLY A 257 -0.90 6.70 9.69
N THR A 258 -1.55 7.20 8.64
CA THR A 258 -2.99 7.08 8.44
C THR A 258 -3.25 6.58 7.03
N ARG A 259 -4.05 5.51 6.92
CA ARG A 259 -4.56 4.96 5.67
C ARG A 259 -6.03 5.30 5.54
N HIS A 260 -6.42 5.89 4.43
CA HIS A 260 -7.81 6.19 4.11
C HIS A 260 -8.38 5.09 3.21
N ALA A 261 -9.62 4.69 3.47
CA ALA A 261 -10.40 3.84 2.57
C ALA A 261 -11.56 4.66 2.00
N ARG A 262 -12.36 4.07 1.08
CA ARG A 262 -13.58 4.73 0.57
C ARG A 262 -14.51 5.17 1.71
N HIS A 263 -14.54 4.37 2.78
CA HIS A 263 -15.25 4.66 4.02
C HIS A 263 -14.30 4.46 5.19
N GLY A 264 -14.24 5.45 6.07
CA GLY A 264 -13.37 5.44 7.23
C GLY A 264 -11.88 5.66 6.97
N LYS A 265 -11.14 5.54 8.06
CA LYS A 265 -9.69 5.66 8.13
C LYS A 265 -9.13 4.63 9.08
N THR A 266 -7.84 4.34 8.94
CA THR A 266 -7.07 3.51 9.87
C THR A 266 -5.82 4.28 10.26
N VAL A 267 -5.65 4.54 11.55
CA VAL A 267 -4.40 5.07 12.10
C VAL A 267 -3.58 3.88 12.61
N TRP A 268 -2.32 3.82 12.23
CA TRP A 268 -1.48 2.66 12.53
C TRP A 268 -0.11 3.06 13.04
N ALA A 269 0.49 2.19 13.85
CA ALA A 269 1.83 2.34 14.39
C ALA A 269 2.54 0.98 14.42
N GLU A 270 3.79 0.95 13.99
CA GLU A 270 4.67 -0.20 13.92
C GLU A 270 5.68 -0.17 15.07
N LEU A 271 5.72 -1.25 15.84
CA LEU A 271 6.68 -1.48 16.92
C LEU A 271 7.60 -2.63 16.53
N ASP A 272 8.91 -2.39 16.60
CA ASP A 272 9.89 -3.41 16.28
C ASP A 272 9.94 -4.46 17.40
N ASP A 273 9.77 -5.73 17.02
CA ASP A 273 10.03 -6.85 17.90
C ASP A 273 11.54 -7.04 18.05
N SER A 274 12.09 -6.45 19.10
CA SER A 274 13.52 -6.49 19.41
C SER A 274 14.06 -7.91 19.65
N ALA A 275 13.19 -8.89 19.95
CA ALA A 275 13.58 -10.27 20.19
C ALA A 275 14.00 -11.01 18.90
N ARG A 276 13.35 -10.73 17.76
CA ARG A 276 13.79 -11.29 16.48
C ARG A 276 14.94 -10.50 15.84
N ALA A 277 14.99 -9.17 16.00
CA ALA A 277 16.09 -8.33 15.46
C ALA A 277 17.49 -8.80 15.92
N GLN A 278 17.61 -9.31 17.16
CA GLN A 278 18.86 -9.87 17.70
C GLN A 278 19.21 -11.24 17.09
N ALA A 279 18.22 -12.02 16.67
CA ALA A 279 18.43 -13.34 16.06
C ALA A 279 19.05 -13.25 14.65
N TRP A 280 18.73 -12.21 13.85
CA TRP A 280 19.37 -11.99 12.55
C TRP A 280 20.73 -11.30 12.63
N ALA A 281 21.00 -10.50 13.67
CA ALA A 281 22.33 -9.91 13.89
C ALA A 281 23.38 -10.95 14.37
N SER A 282 22.94 -12.17 14.66
CA SER A 282 23.76 -13.27 15.19
C SER A 282 24.05 -14.36 14.16
N VAL A 283 23.66 -14.18 12.89
CA VAL A 283 23.90 -15.11 11.77
C VAL A 283 24.84 -14.49 10.75
#